data_AF-A0A518KCX9-F1
#
_entry.id   AF-A0A518KCX9-F1
#
_cell.length_a   1.000
_cell.length_b   1.000
_cell.length_c   1.000
_cell.angle_alpha   90.00
_cell.angle_beta   90.00
_cell.angle_gamma   90.00
#
_symmetry.space_group_name_H-M   'P 1'
#
loop_
_entity.id
_entity.type
_entity.pdbx_description
1 polymer ?
#
loop_
_entity_poly.entity_id
_entity_poly.type
_entity_poly.pdbx_seq_one_letter_code
_entity_poly.pdbx_strand_id
1 'polypeptide(L)'
;MRRLVPALLFPLVGFATLAPIASAQINVNQCYECGDALSGGRAVQVAAMEERLYRRLDHPARMRALRMEIKYAEARIDSLRLLQREYNRVNRFGTGNALTLSAAQVRLELMRENMVLRDLREQLILEQRYNRETRRAYAVQAAEATQRITAHVALESEKGEPTITIINH
;
A
#
# COMPACT_ATOMS: atom_id res chain seq x y z
N MET A 1 -32.94 28.53 31.10
CA MET A 1 -33.86 29.37 30.30
C MET A 1 -33.32 29.43 28.89
N ARG A 2 -33.71 28.53 27.98
CA ARG A 2 -34.79 28.64 26.97
C ARG A 2 -34.70 29.88 26.04
N ARG A 3 -34.18 29.60 24.84
CA ARG A 3 -34.55 30.05 23.47
C ARG A 3 -34.44 31.54 23.10
N LEU A 4 -33.81 31.85 21.96
CA LEU A 4 -34.48 32.01 20.64
C LEU A 4 -33.48 32.49 19.56
N VAL A 5 -33.45 31.75 18.46
CA VAL A 5 -33.00 32.19 17.12
C VAL A 5 -34.22 32.75 16.38
N PRO A 6 -34.05 33.78 15.54
CA PRO A 6 -34.62 33.76 14.19
C PRO A 6 -33.59 34.23 13.13
N ALA A 7 -33.40 33.46 12.05
CA ALA A 7 -34.05 33.63 10.74
C ALA A 7 -33.42 34.77 9.91
N LEU A 8 -32.63 34.41 8.89
CA LEU A 8 -32.99 34.47 7.45
C LEU A 8 -32.97 35.89 6.89
N LEU A 9 -32.08 36.14 5.91
CA LEU A 9 -32.38 36.92 4.71
C LEU A 9 -31.23 36.76 3.69
N PHE A 10 -31.53 36.00 2.63
CA PHE A 10 -30.85 36.02 1.34
C PHE A 10 -31.04 37.38 0.65
N PRO A 11 -30.13 37.75 -0.25
CA PRO A 11 -30.61 38.17 -1.56
C PRO A 11 -29.96 37.41 -2.72
N LEU A 12 -30.86 36.97 -3.59
CA LEU A 12 -30.69 36.60 -4.98
C LEU A 12 -30.09 37.75 -5.80
N VAL A 13 -28.96 37.50 -6.48
CA VAL A 13 -28.58 38.07 -7.79
C VAL A 13 -27.70 36.98 -8.43
N GLY A 14 -28.04 36.28 -9.51
CA GLY A 14 -28.94 36.62 -10.60
C GLY A 14 -28.18 37.31 -11.72
N PHE A 15 -27.16 36.68 -12.31
CA PHE A 15 -26.75 36.98 -13.69
C PHE A 15 -26.25 35.73 -14.42
N ALA A 16 -27.08 35.29 -15.35
CA ALA A 16 -26.76 34.32 -16.38
C ALA A 16 -25.85 34.99 -17.43
N THR A 17 -24.68 34.41 -17.67
CA THR A 17 -23.96 34.58 -18.94
C THR A 17 -23.78 33.20 -19.56
N LEU A 18 -24.80 32.81 -20.32
CA LEU A 18 -24.73 31.75 -21.32
C LEU A 18 -23.81 32.24 -22.44
N ALA A 19 -22.52 31.92 -22.36
CA ALA A 19 -21.65 31.92 -23.53
C ALA A 19 -21.98 30.64 -24.34
N PRO A 20 -22.29 30.73 -25.65
CA PRO A 20 -22.40 29.55 -26.47
C PRO A 20 -20.99 28.95 -26.60
N ILE A 21 -20.77 27.82 -25.95
CA ILE A 21 -19.61 26.98 -26.24
C ILE A 21 -19.84 26.48 -27.65
N ALA A 22 -19.14 27.08 -28.62
CA ALA A 22 -19.01 26.53 -29.95
C ALA A 22 -18.43 25.11 -29.79
N SER A 23 -19.28 24.10 -29.93
CA SER A 23 -18.86 22.72 -30.04
C SER A 23 -18.15 22.57 -31.37
N ALA A 24 -16.83 22.73 -31.36
CA ALA A 24 -16.00 22.15 -32.39
C ALA A 24 -16.22 20.63 -32.30
N GLN A 25 -17.07 20.10 -33.19
CA GLN A 25 -17.16 18.67 -33.42
C GLN A 25 -15.83 18.24 -34.05
N ILE A 26 -14.88 17.92 -33.18
CA ILE A 26 -13.75 17.09 -33.55
C ILE A 26 -14.39 15.80 -34.03
N ASN A 27 -14.20 15.51 -35.32
CA ASN A 27 -14.61 14.26 -35.93
C ASN A 27 -13.83 13.14 -35.26
N VAL A 28 -14.37 12.62 -34.15
CA VAL A 28 -13.84 11.46 -33.47
C VAL A 28 -14.18 10.29 -34.38
N ASN A 29 -13.28 9.96 -35.29
CA ASN A 29 -13.17 8.61 -35.81
C ASN A 29 -12.92 7.71 -34.60
N GLN A 30 -14.02 7.28 -33.97
CA GLN A 30 -14.02 6.30 -32.91
C GLN A 30 -13.58 4.98 -33.56
N CYS A 31 -12.27 4.75 -33.55
CA CYS A 31 -11.73 3.41 -33.64
C CYS A 31 -12.14 2.69 -32.35
N TYR A 32 -13.38 2.18 -32.33
CA TYR A 32 -13.99 1.50 -31.18
C TYR A 32 -13.20 0.23 -30.79
N GLU A 33 -12.41 -0.32 -31.72
CA GLU A 33 -11.50 -1.45 -31.50
C GLU A 33 -10.10 -1.04 -31.02
N CYS A 34 -9.71 0.24 -31.19
CA CYS A 34 -8.41 0.73 -30.71
C CYS A 34 -8.43 1.05 -29.20
N GLY A 35 -9.61 1.29 -28.62
CA GLY A 35 -9.77 1.72 -27.21
C GLY A 35 -9.48 0.63 -26.18
N ASP A 36 -9.85 -0.62 -26.48
CA ASP A 36 -9.72 -1.74 -25.54
C ASP A 36 -8.29 -2.31 -25.52
N ALA A 37 -7.59 -2.31 -26.66
CA ALA A 37 -6.19 -2.73 -26.73
C ALA A 37 -5.23 -1.70 -26.08
N LEU A 38 -5.46 -0.39 -26.28
CA LEU A 38 -4.66 0.67 -25.65
C LEU A 38 -4.96 0.85 -24.15
N SER A 39 -6.20 0.66 -23.72
CA SER A 39 -6.56 0.71 -22.29
C SER A 39 -5.99 -0.49 -21.53
N GLY A 40 -6.02 -1.70 -22.11
CA GLY A 40 -5.37 -2.89 -21.56
C GLY A 40 -3.85 -2.75 -21.48
N GLY A 41 -3.21 -2.24 -22.54
CA GLY A 41 -1.76 -2.00 -22.56
C GLY A 41 -1.30 -0.95 -21.54
N ARG A 42 -2.05 0.15 -21.37
CA ARG A 42 -1.76 1.17 -20.34
C ARG A 42 -1.96 0.64 -18.93
N ALA A 43 -3.02 -0.12 -18.68
CA ALA A 43 -3.26 -0.71 -17.35
C ALA A 43 -2.12 -1.66 -16.93
N VAL A 44 -1.61 -2.47 -17.87
CA VAL A 44 -0.45 -3.34 -17.62
C VAL A 44 0.82 -2.55 -17.35
N GLN A 45 1.06 -1.46 -18.09
CA GLN A 45 2.22 -0.59 -17.85
C GLN A 45 2.16 0.11 -16.48
N VAL A 46 0.97 0.59 -16.07
CA VAL A 46 0.77 1.21 -14.76
C VAL A 46 0.99 0.17 -13.65
N ALA A 47 0.38 -1.01 -13.75
CA ALA A 47 0.58 -2.10 -12.78
C ALA A 47 2.06 -2.51 -12.66
N ALA A 48 2.79 -2.57 -13.78
CA ALA A 48 4.23 -2.86 -13.78
C ALA A 48 5.07 -1.73 -13.12
N MET A 49 4.67 -0.47 -13.27
CA MET A 49 5.32 0.63 -12.55
C MET A 49 5.03 0.57 -11.04
N GLU A 50 3.78 0.32 -10.65
CA GLU A 50 3.38 0.16 -9.24
C GLU A 50 4.13 -1.01 -8.58
N GLU A 51 4.25 -2.15 -9.25
CA GLU A 51 5.04 -3.28 -8.77
C GLU A 51 6.50 -2.88 -8.53
N ARG A 52 7.12 -2.19 -9.49
CA ARG A 52 8.52 -1.76 -9.39
C ARG A 52 8.72 -0.79 -8.22
N LEU A 53 7.78 0.14 -8.03
CA LEU A 53 7.81 1.10 -6.94
C LEU A 53 7.68 0.38 -5.59
N TYR A 54 6.69 -0.49 -5.45
CA TYR A 54 6.49 -1.30 -4.24
C TYR A 54 7.72 -2.14 -3.91
N ARG A 55 8.29 -2.84 -4.90
CA ARG A 55 9.45 -3.73 -4.70
C ARG A 55 10.73 -2.99 -4.32
N ARG A 56 10.96 -1.81 -4.90
CA ARG A 56 12.22 -1.06 -4.72
C ARG A 56 12.18 -0.09 -3.54
N LEU A 57 11.02 0.48 -3.23
CA LEU A 57 10.89 1.56 -2.26
C LEU A 57 10.04 1.13 -1.07
N ASP A 58 8.77 0.80 -1.28
CA ASP A 58 7.82 0.65 -0.18
C ASP A 58 8.07 -0.59 0.66
N HIS A 59 8.19 -1.76 0.03
CA HIS A 59 8.43 -3.02 0.74
C HIS A 59 9.72 -2.98 1.58
N PRO A 60 10.90 -2.58 1.07
CA PRO A 60 12.09 -2.49 1.90
C PRO A 60 12.01 -1.38 2.96
N ALA A 61 11.26 -0.30 2.73
CA ALA A 61 11.02 0.70 3.77
C ALA A 61 10.16 0.12 4.91
N ARG A 62 9.04 -0.54 4.60
CA ARG A 62 8.18 -1.21 5.59
C ARG A 62 8.93 -2.30 6.36
N MET A 63 9.70 -3.13 5.67
CA MET A 63 10.53 -4.16 6.31
C MET A 63 11.58 -3.56 7.25
N ARG A 64 12.17 -2.42 6.90
CA ARG A 64 13.10 -1.71 7.80
C ARG A 64 12.38 -1.15 9.02
N ALA A 65 11.22 -0.50 8.83
CA ALA A 65 10.42 0.04 9.92
C ALA A 65 10.02 -1.06 10.93
N LEU A 66 9.39 -2.14 10.45
CA LEU A 66 8.99 -3.27 11.30
C LEU A 66 10.16 -3.90 12.05
N ARG A 67 11.31 -4.08 11.40
CA ARG A 67 12.51 -4.63 12.07
C ARG A 67 13.05 -3.68 13.14
N MET A 68 12.97 -2.37 12.92
CA MET A 68 13.39 -1.38 13.92
C MET A 68 12.44 -1.35 15.11
N GLU A 69 11.13 -1.43 14.87
CA GLU A 69 10.11 -1.51 15.93
C GLU A 69 10.28 -2.78 16.77
N ILE A 70 10.53 -3.93 16.14
CA ILE A 70 10.83 -5.18 16.83
C ILE A 70 12.06 -5.02 17.74
N LYS A 71 13.16 -4.48 17.21
CA LYS A 71 14.38 -4.25 17.99
C LYS A 71 14.14 -3.32 19.17
N TYR A 72 13.33 -2.28 18.96
CA TYR A 72 12.95 -1.35 20.02
C TYR A 72 12.13 -2.05 21.12
N ALA A 73 11.12 -2.84 20.73
CA ALA A 73 10.31 -3.61 21.67
C ALA A 73 11.17 -4.63 22.45
N GLU A 74 12.10 -5.32 21.79
CA GLU A 74 13.04 -6.24 22.43
C GLU A 74 13.93 -5.52 23.47
N ALA A 75 14.51 -4.37 23.10
CA ALA A 75 15.31 -3.55 24.02
C ALA A 75 14.47 -3.04 25.21
N ARG A 76 13.21 -2.65 24.97
CA ARG A 76 12.28 -2.23 26.02
C ARG A 76 11.98 -3.38 26.99
N ILE A 77 11.70 -4.58 26.49
CA ILE A 77 11.48 -5.78 27.31
C ILE A 77 12.71 -6.08 28.17
N ASP A 78 13.91 -6.01 27.60
CA ASP A 78 15.14 -6.28 28.35
C ASP A 78 15.38 -5.24 29.45
N SER A 79 15.06 -3.97 29.20
CA SER A 79 15.10 -2.92 30.22
C SER A 79 14.10 -3.18 31.36
N LEU A 80 12.88 -3.61 31.04
CA LEU A 80 11.85 -3.94 32.02
C LEU A 80 12.23 -5.19 32.84
N ARG A 81 12.89 -6.17 32.22
CA ARG A 81 13.43 -7.36 32.92
C ARG A 81 14.56 -7.00 33.89
N LEU A 82 15.39 -6.01 33.56
CA LEU A 82 16.40 -5.49 34.49
C LEU A 82 15.73 -4.84 35.70
N LEU A 83 14.78 -3.93 35.47
CA LEU A 83 14.02 -3.28 36.54
C LEU A 83 13.27 -4.30 37.42
N GLN A 84 12.63 -5.31 36.81
CA GLN A 84 11.93 -6.36 37.54
C GLN A 84 12.88 -7.11 38.49
N ARG A 85 14.12 -7.40 38.06
CA ARG A 85 15.14 -8.05 38.91
C ARG A 85 15.55 -7.16 40.08
N GLU A 86 15.73 -5.87 39.85
CA GLU A 86 16.04 -4.89 40.90
C GLU A 86 14.92 -4.81 41.93
N TYR A 87 13.67 -4.64 41.49
CA TYR A 87 12.51 -4.61 42.39
C TYR A 87 12.33 -5.91 43.16
N ASN A 88 12.51 -7.08 42.53
CA ASN A 88 12.43 -8.36 43.22
C ASN A 88 13.51 -8.50 44.31
N ARG A 89 14.71 -7.93 44.09
CA ARG A 89 15.79 -7.92 45.09
C ARG A 89 15.46 -7.03 46.29
N VAL A 90 14.89 -5.85 46.04
CA VAL A 90 14.53 -4.86 47.08
C VAL A 90 13.31 -5.33 47.88
N ASN A 91 12.28 -5.87 47.22
CA ASN A 91 11.07 -6.38 47.88
C ASN A 91 11.32 -7.60 48.78
N ARG A 92 12.44 -8.30 48.63
CA ARG A 92 12.83 -9.42 49.51
C ARG A 92 13.04 -8.99 50.97
N PHE A 93 13.32 -7.71 51.22
CA PHE A 93 13.58 -7.19 52.57
C PHE A 93 12.33 -6.61 53.25
N GLY A 94 11.12 -6.91 52.75
CA GLY A 94 9.87 -6.46 53.37
C GLY A 94 9.56 -4.97 53.15
N THR A 95 10.03 -4.40 52.05
CA THR A 95 9.75 -3.00 51.71
C THR A 95 8.26 -2.76 51.52
N GLY A 96 7.76 -1.62 52.01
CA GLY A 96 6.33 -1.30 52.09
C GLY A 96 5.58 -1.13 50.76
N ASN A 97 4.29 -0.78 50.86
CA ASN A 97 3.28 -0.87 49.80
C ASN A 97 3.59 -0.12 48.49
N ALA A 98 4.42 0.92 48.50
CA ALA A 98 4.73 1.68 47.28
C ALA A 98 5.65 0.92 46.29
N LEU A 99 6.58 0.12 46.81
CA LEU A 99 7.54 -0.65 46.01
C LEU A 99 6.92 -1.95 45.46
N THR A 100 5.90 -2.48 46.13
CA THR A 100 5.12 -3.63 45.63
C THR A 100 4.22 -3.24 44.46
N LEU A 101 3.57 -2.07 44.52
CA LEU A 101 2.78 -1.53 43.41
C LEU A 101 3.63 -1.26 42.18
N SER A 102 4.81 -0.65 42.37
CA SER A 102 5.76 -0.38 41.28
C SER A 102 6.22 -1.69 40.60
N ALA A 103 6.51 -2.72 41.38
CA ALA A 103 6.88 -4.03 40.84
C ALA A 103 5.73 -4.71 40.06
N ALA A 104 4.49 -4.55 40.51
CA ALA A 104 3.31 -5.06 39.81
C ALA A 104 3.10 -4.33 38.47
N GLN A 105 3.30 -3.01 38.44
CA GLN A 105 3.23 -2.22 37.22
C GLN A 105 4.27 -2.66 36.19
N VAL A 106 5.54 -2.86 36.61
CA VAL A 106 6.59 -3.36 35.70
C VAL A 106 6.23 -4.72 35.10
N ARG A 107 5.61 -5.62 35.88
CA ARG A 107 5.14 -6.92 35.36
C ARG A 107 4.05 -6.77 34.32
N LEU A 108 3.10 -5.85 34.54
CA LEU A 108 2.04 -5.55 33.57
C LEU A 108 2.61 -4.93 32.29
N GLU A 109 3.52 -3.97 32.41
CA GLU A 109 4.21 -3.37 31.26
C GLU A 109 4.99 -4.42 30.48
N LEU A 110 5.72 -5.31 31.16
CA LEU A 110 6.43 -6.41 30.52
C LEU A 110 5.48 -7.34 29.76
N MET A 111 4.31 -7.67 30.33
CA MET A 111 3.30 -8.46 29.63
C MET A 111 2.78 -7.75 28.37
N ARG A 112 2.51 -6.44 28.46
CA ARG A 112 2.07 -5.62 27.31
C ARG A 112 3.11 -5.59 26.20
N GLU A 113 4.36 -5.32 26.52
CA GLU A 113 5.43 -5.27 25.52
C GLU A 113 5.68 -6.63 24.86
N ASN A 114 5.54 -7.74 25.60
CA ASN A 114 5.61 -9.08 24.99
C ASN A 114 4.47 -9.35 23.99
N MET A 115 3.25 -8.84 24.26
CA MET A 115 2.14 -8.92 23.29
C MET A 115 2.45 -8.09 22.04
N VAL A 116 2.93 -6.85 22.22
CA VAL A 116 3.35 -5.99 21.10
C VAL A 116 4.42 -6.67 20.24
N LEU A 117 5.45 -7.25 20.86
CA LEU A 117 6.51 -7.96 20.14
C LEU A 117 5.97 -9.15 19.33
N ARG A 118 5.02 -9.89 19.88
CA ARG A 118 4.36 -10.99 19.17
C ARG A 118 3.59 -10.47 17.96
N ASP A 119 2.79 -9.42 18.12
CA ASP A 119 2.01 -8.83 17.05
C ASP A 119 2.90 -8.30 15.92
N LEU A 120 4.01 -7.62 16.26
CA LEU A 120 4.98 -7.15 15.28
C LEU A 120 5.64 -8.29 14.49
N ARG A 121 5.91 -9.43 15.14
CA ARG A 121 6.44 -10.63 14.47
C ARG A 121 5.40 -11.25 13.55
N GLU A 122 4.14 -11.30 13.97
CA GLU A 122 3.03 -11.75 13.11
C GLU A 122 2.88 -10.82 11.88
N GLN A 123 2.92 -9.50 12.07
CA GLN A 123 2.90 -8.52 10.97
C GLN A 123 4.06 -8.71 10.00
N LEU A 124 5.27 -8.97 10.50
CA LEU A 124 6.44 -9.24 9.65
C LEU A 124 6.24 -10.50 8.79
N ILE A 125 5.63 -11.55 9.34
CA ILE A 125 5.28 -12.76 8.58
C ILE A 125 4.23 -12.44 7.51
N LEU A 126 3.20 -11.65 7.85
CA LEU A 126 2.15 -11.25 6.92
C LEU A 126 2.71 -10.43 5.76
N GLU A 127 3.59 -9.46 6.02
CA GLU A 127 4.25 -8.65 4.98
C GLU A 127 5.12 -9.51 4.04
N GLN A 128 5.81 -10.53 4.58
CA GLN A 128 6.57 -11.47 3.77
C GLN A 128 5.66 -12.34 2.89
N ARG A 129 4.54 -12.83 3.44
CA ARG A 129 3.55 -13.61 2.69
C ARG A 129 2.92 -12.76 1.59
N TYR A 130 2.48 -11.56 1.93
CA TYR A 130 1.90 -10.61 0.99
C TYR A 130 2.85 -10.34 -0.17
N ASN A 131 4.11 -9.98 0.09
CA ASN A 131 5.10 -9.77 -0.98
C ASN A 131 5.33 -11.01 -1.86
N ARG A 132 5.33 -12.22 -1.26
CA ARG A 132 5.44 -13.46 -2.03
C ARG A 132 4.23 -13.68 -2.94
N GLU A 133 3.03 -13.40 -2.45
CA GLU A 133 1.78 -13.50 -3.21
C GLU A 133 1.72 -12.46 -4.33
N THR A 134 2.10 -11.20 -4.06
CA THR A 134 2.13 -10.16 -5.11
C THR A 134 3.08 -10.56 -6.23
N ARG A 135 4.29 -11.04 -5.90
CA ARG A 135 5.26 -11.52 -6.91
C ARG A 135 4.72 -12.66 -7.76
N ARG A 136 3.95 -13.58 -7.15
CA ARG A 136 3.31 -14.68 -7.88
C ARG A 136 2.23 -14.16 -8.82
N ALA A 137 1.39 -13.24 -8.36
CA ALA A 137 0.34 -12.64 -9.18
C ALA A 137 0.92 -11.92 -10.41
N TYR A 138 1.97 -11.12 -10.23
CA TYR A 138 2.65 -10.45 -11.34
C TYR A 138 3.33 -11.42 -12.30
N ALA A 139 3.93 -12.50 -11.81
CA ALA A 139 4.51 -13.53 -12.67
C ALA A 139 3.45 -14.22 -13.55
N VAL A 140 2.25 -14.50 -13.00
CA VAL A 140 1.14 -15.07 -13.77
C VAL A 140 0.65 -14.09 -14.83
N GLN A 141 0.42 -12.82 -14.46
CA GLN A 141 0.00 -11.79 -15.41
C GLN A 141 1.01 -11.60 -16.56
N ALA A 142 2.31 -11.61 -16.25
CA ALA A 142 3.36 -11.52 -17.26
C ALA A 142 3.34 -12.74 -18.21
N ALA A 143 3.15 -13.95 -17.68
CA ALA A 143 3.07 -15.17 -18.48
C ALA A 143 1.83 -15.17 -19.41
N GLU A 144 0.67 -14.75 -18.89
CA GLU A 144 -0.55 -14.57 -19.69
C GLU A 144 -0.35 -13.53 -20.80
N ALA A 145 0.28 -12.39 -20.48
CA ALA A 145 0.57 -11.36 -21.47
C ALA A 145 1.50 -11.89 -22.59
N THR A 146 2.54 -12.64 -22.24
CA THR A 146 3.42 -13.25 -23.25
C THR A 146 2.69 -14.27 -24.11
N GLN A 147 1.81 -15.10 -23.53
CA GLN A 147 1.02 -16.09 -24.28
C GLN A 147 0.10 -15.41 -25.30
N ARG A 148 -0.57 -14.32 -24.90
CA ARG A 148 -1.40 -13.52 -25.81
C ARG A 148 -0.58 -12.97 -26.98
N ILE A 149 0.58 -12.36 -26.70
CA ILE A 149 1.46 -11.82 -27.75
C ILE A 149 1.91 -12.94 -28.69
N THR A 150 2.37 -14.08 -28.17
CA THR A 150 2.81 -15.20 -29.01
C THR A 150 1.67 -15.80 -29.84
N ALA A 151 0.46 -15.86 -29.32
CA ALA A 151 -0.71 -16.33 -30.06
C ALA A 151 -1.07 -15.37 -31.21
N HIS A 152 -1.02 -14.06 -30.98
CA HIS A 152 -1.23 -13.06 -32.03
C HIS A 152 -0.14 -13.12 -33.11
N VAL A 153 1.14 -13.24 -32.74
CA VAL A 153 2.27 -13.36 -33.68
C VAL A 153 2.16 -14.65 -34.51
N ALA A 154 1.76 -15.76 -33.90
CA ALA A 154 1.56 -17.03 -34.62
C ALA A 154 0.45 -16.92 -35.69
N LEU A 155 -0.63 -16.19 -35.41
CA LEU A 155 -1.72 -15.94 -36.36
C LEU A 155 -1.35 -14.95 -37.48
N GLU A 156 -0.45 -14.00 -37.20
CA GLU A 156 0.05 -13.05 -38.21
C GLU A 156 1.11 -13.69 -39.13
N SER A 157 1.86 -14.68 -38.66
CA SER A 157 2.86 -15.41 -39.45
C SER A 157 2.26 -16.19 -40.62
N GLU A 158 0.97 -16.57 -40.56
CA GLU A 158 0.29 -17.24 -41.68
C GLU A 158 -0.16 -16.26 -42.78
N LYS A 159 -0.17 -14.94 -42.50
CA LYS A 159 -0.58 -13.88 -43.43
C LYS A 159 0.59 -13.32 -44.25
N GLY A 160 1.49 -14.17 -44.73
CA GLY A 160 2.49 -13.83 -45.76
C GLY A 160 3.59 -12.85 -45.33
N GLU A 161 4.85 -13.19 -45.62
CA GLU A 161 5.99 -12.32 -45.38
C GLU A 161 5.81 -10.96 -46.09
N PRO A 162 5.96 -9.82 -45.40
CA PRO A 162 5.99 -8.53 -46.07
C PRO A 162 7.24 -8.46 -46.94
N THR A 163 7.06 -8.59 -48.26
CA THR A 163 8.15 -8.44 -49.22
C THR A 163 8.57 -6.96 -49.23
N ILE A 164 9.63 -6.62 -48.51
CA ILE A 164 10.23 -5.28 -48.56
C ILE A 164 10.98 -5.19 -49.89
N THR A 165 10.37 -4.53 -50.88
CA THR A 165 11.04 -4.18 -52.13
C THR A 165 11.88 -2.92 -51.90
N ILE A 166 13.20 -3.10 -51.82
CA ILE A 166 14.14 -1.98 -51.84
C ILE A 166 14.26 -1.51 -53.28
N ILE A 167 13.66 -0.37 -53.60
CA ILE A 167 13.85 0.32 -54.88
C ILE A 167 15.15 1.12 -54.76
N ASN A 168 16.21 0.66 -55.43
CA ASN A 168 17.40 1.47 -55.61
C ASN A 168 17.09 2.55 -56.65
N HIS A 169 17.16 3.82 -56.24
CA HIS A 169 17.13 4.98 -57.12
C HIS A 169 18.48 5.19 -57.79
#